data_AF-F7A373-F1
#
_entry.id   AF-F7A373-F1
#
_cell.length_a   1.000
_cell.length_b   1.000
_cell.length_c   1.000
_cell.angle_alpha   90.00
_cell.angle_beta   90.00
_cell.angle_gamma   90.00
#
_symmetry.space_group_name_H-M   'P 1'
#
loop_
_entity.id
_entity.type
_entity.pdbx_description
1 polymer ?
#
loop_
_entity_poly.entity_id
_entity_poly.type
_entity_poly.pdbx_seq_one_letter_code
_entity_poly.pdbx_strand_id
1 'polypeptide(L)'
;MLDKLTGVFAPRPSTGPHKLRECLPLCIFLRNRLHYALTYDETKRILMQRLVKVDGKVRTDTTYPAGFMDVITIDKTAEYFRLIYDVKGRFAVHRITSDEAK
;
A
#
# COMPACT_ATOMS: atom_id res chain seq x y z
N MET A 1 -10.51 -2.39 4.32
CA MET A 1 -11.20 -3.51 3.62
C MET A 1 -12.28 -2.88 2.76
N LEU A 2 -12.51 -3.36 1.54
CA LEU A 2 -13.50 -2.75 0.65
C LEU A 2 -14.91 -3.01 1.17
N ASP A 3 -15.77 -2.01 1.05
CA ASP A 3 -17.18 -2.08 1.41
C ASP A 3 -18.04 -2.45 0.20
N LYS A 4 -19.34 -2.68 0.44
CA LYS A 4 -20.28 -3.14 -0.61
C LYS A 4 -20.92 -2.00 -1.40
N LEU A 5 -20.84 -0.77 -0.92
CA LEU A 5 -21.63 0.36 -1.46
C LEU A 5 -20.78 1.30 -2.32
N THR A 6 -19.46 1.36 -2.09
CA THR A 6 -18.56 2.33 -2.72
C THR A 6 -18.09 1.88 -4.11
N GLY A 7 -19.04 1.73 -5.03
CA GLY A 7 -18.81 1.43 -6.45
C GLY A 7 -18.93 -0.04 -6.84
N VAL A 8 -18.83 -0.30 -8.15
CA VAL A 8 -19.02 -1.64 -8.74
C VAL A 8 -17.70 -2.40 -8.90
N PHE A 9 -16.58 -1.68 -9.07
CA PHE A 9 -15.29 -2.26 -9.43
C PHE A 9 -14.24 -2.06 -8.33
N ALA A 10 -13.40 -3.08 -8.14
CA ALA A 10 -12.23 -3.01 -7.28
C ALA A 10 -10.96 -2.78 -8.11
N PRO A 11 -9.93 -2.12 -7.55
CA PRO A 11 -8.65 -1.99 -8.22
C PRO A 11 -8.02 -3.38 -8.38
N ARG A 12 -7.80 -3.79 -9.63
CA ARG A 12 -7.11 -5.03 -9.95
C ARG A 12 -5.60 -4.80 -9.80
N PRO A 13 -4.88 -5.57 -8.96
CA PRO A 13 -3.43 -5.47 -8.87
C PRO A 13 -2.76 -5.64 -10.25
N SER A 14 -1.74 -4.83 -10.52
CA SER A 14 -0.88 -4.96 -11.68
C SER A 14 -0.09 -6.27 -11.61
N THR A 15 0.43 -6.72 -12.76
CA THR A 15 1.40 -7.82 -12.76
C THR A 15 2.64 -7.39 -11.99
N GLY A 16 3.12 -8.25 -11.09
CA GLY A 16 4.19 -7.90 -10.19
C GLY A 16 4.65 -9.08 -9.33
N PRO A 17 5.45 -8.82 -8.28
CA PRO A 17 6.12 -9.87 -7.51
C PRO A 17 5.16 -10.77 -6.71
N HIS A 18 3.99 -10.28 -6.34
CA HIS A 18 3.04 -11.00 -5.47
C HIS A 18 1.82 -11.50 -6.24
N LYS A 19 1.27 -12.66 -5.82
CA LYS A 19 0.06 -13.23 -6.45
C LYS A 19 -1.16 -12.35 -6.21
N LEU A 20 -2.12 -12.41 -7.14
CA LEU A 20 -3.36 -11.62 -7.09
C LEU A 20 -4.13 -11.72 -5.77
N ARG A 21 -4.13 -12.90 -5.13
CA ARG A 21 -4.84 -13.15 -3.86
C ARG A 21 -3.98 -12.91 -2.62
N GLU A 22 -2.67 -12.75 -2.79
CA GLU A 22 -1.68 -12.63 -1.71
C GLU A 22 -1.04 -11.23 -1.72
N CYS A 23 -1.76 -10.22 -2.22
CA CYS A 23 -1.26 -8.84 -2.29
C CYS A 23 -2.32 -7.81 -1.89
N LEU A 24 -1.83 -6.62 -1.58
CA LEU A 24 -2.57 -5.40 -1.29
C LEU A 24 -2.10 -4.29 -2.24
N PRO A 25 -2.93 -3.83 -3.18
CA PRO A 25 -2.62 -2.69 -4.03
C PRO A 25 -2.30 -1.42 -3.22
N LEU A 26 -1.32 -0.63 -3.69
CA LEU A 26 -0.94 0.64 -3.06
C LEU A 26 -2.11 1.63 -2.90
N CYS A 27 -3.05 1.65 -3.84
CA CYS A 27 -4.26 2.47 -3.71
C CYS A 27 -5.13 2.08 -2.51
N ILE A 28 -5.26 0.79 -2.18
CA ILE A 28 -6.01 0.35 -1.00
C ILE A 28 -5.22 0.67 0.27
N PHE A 29 -3.89 0.56 0.23
CA PHE A 29 -3.02 0.89 1.36
C PHE A 29 -3.15 2.38 1.76
N LEU A 30 -2.94 3.30 0.81
CA LEU A 30 -2.99 4.74 1.09
C LEU A 30 -4.41 5.23 1.44
N ARG A 31 -5.44 4.72 0.75
CA ARG A 31 -6.82 5.19 0.92
C ARG A 31 -7.57 4.52 2.07
N ASN A 32 -7.58 3.19 2.12
CA ASN A 32 -8.45 2.42 3.02
C ASN A 32 -7.76 1.96 4.30
N ARG A 33 -6.41 2.04 4.39
CA ARG A 33 -5.68 1.65 5.61
C ARG A 33 -5.11 2.86 6.35
N LEU A 34 -4.37 3.72 5.64
CA LEU A 34 -3.76 4.92 6.25
C LEU A 34 -4.66 6.15 6.20
N HIS A 35 -5.66 6.18 5.31
CA HIS A 35 -6.55 7.32 5.12
C HIS A 35 -5.81 8.63 4.76
N TYR A 36 -4.66 8.55 4.11
CA TYR A 36 -3.94 9.72 3.58
C TYR A 36 -4.53 10.23 2.26
N ALA A 37 -5.32 9.41 1.60
CA ALA A 37 -6.16 9.79 0.47
C ALA A 37 -7.61 9.37 0.77
N LEU A 38 -8.56 10.15 0.31
CA LEU A 38 -9.99 9.83 0.30
C LEU A 38 -10.40 9.27 -1.07
N THR A 39 -9.81 9.80 -2.15
CA THR A 39 -10.15 9.42 -3.53
C THR A 39 -9.03 8.66 -4.25
N TYR A 40 -9.40 7.96 -5.34
CA TYR A 40 -8.42 7.29 -6.19
C TYR A 40 -7.46 8.30 -6.86
N ASP A 41 -7.98 9.45 -7.27
CA ASP A 41 -7.18 10.51 -7.91
C ASP A 41 -6.16 11.12 -6.96
N GLU A 42 -6.50 11.32 -5.69
CA GLU A 42 -5.53 11.75 -4.68
C GLU A 42 -4.41 10.73 -4.50
N THR A 43 -4.75 9.44 -4.47
CA THR A 43 -3.76 8.36 -4.39
C THR A 43 -2.80 8.42 -5.58
N LYS A 44 -3.34 8.61 -6.78
CA LYS A 44 -2.55 8.78 -8.01
C LYS A 44 -1.62 10.00 -7.90
N ARG A 45 -2.11 11.14 -7.41
CA ARG A 45 -1.31 12.35 -7.21
C ARG A 45 -0.16 12.14 -6.22
N ILE A 46 -0.41 11.46 -5.10
CA ILE A 46 0.62 11.12 -4.10
C ILE A 46 1.72 10.24 -4.72
N LEU A 47 1.34 9.19 -5.47
CA LEU A 47 2.31 8.28 -6.09
C LEU A 47 3.11 8.96 -7.21
N MET A 48 2.49 9.86 -7.97
CA MET A 48 3.19 10.63 -9.01
C MET A 48 4.23 11.59 -8.44
N GLN A 49 4.12 12.00 -7.18
CA GLN A 49 5.15 12.80 -6.49
C GLN A 49 6.39 11.99 -6.10
N ARG A 50 6.40 10.66 -6.34
CA ARG A 50 7.55 9.77 -6.07
C ARG A 50 7.97 9.71 -4.59
N LEU A 51 7.03 9.98 -3.68
CA LEU A 51 7.27 10.00 -2.23
C LEU A 51 7.17 8.61 -1.57
N VAL A 52 6.55 7.65 -2.26
CA VAL A 52 6.29 6.31 -1.74
C VAL A 52 7.27 5.33 -2.36
N LYS A 53 7.93 4.56 -1.51
CA LYS A 53 8.84 3.49 -1.90
C LYS A 53 8.33 2.16 -1.36
N VAL A 54 8.51 1.11 -2.14
CA VAL A 54 8.31 -0.28 -1.71
C VAL A 54 9.66 -0.97 -1.83
N ASP A 55 10.17 -1.51 -0.73
CA ASP A 55 11.50 -2.13 -0.61
C ASP A 55 12.61 -1.22 -1.17
N GLY A 56 12.56 0.06 -0.77
CA GLY A 56 13.53 1.09 -1.19
C GLY A 56 13.36 1.60 -2.63
N LYS A 57 12.52 0.97 -3.45
CA LYS A 57 12.28 1.40 -4.85
C LYS A 57 11.04 2.28 -4.94
N VAL A 58 11.18 3.43 -5.60
CA VAL A 58 10.06 4.34 -5.85
C VAL A 58 9.01 3.66 -6.72
N ARG A 59 7.74 3.70 -6.30
CA ARG A 59 6.61 3.15 -7.06
C ARG A 59 5.60 4.25 -7.38
N THR A 60 5.29 4.40 -8.66
CA THR A 60 4.28 5.35 -9.16
C THR A 60 2.97 4.66 -9.56
N ASP A 61 2.99 3.34 -9.68
CA ASP A 61 1.82 2.55 -10.06
C ASP A 61 0.84 2.42 -8.87
N THR A 62 -0.36 2.94 -9.07
CA THR A 62 -1.49 2.90 -8.12
C THR A 62 -1.92 1.49 -7.76
N THR A 63 -1.78 0.55 -8.68
CA THR A 63 -2.20 -0.84 -8.50
C THR A 63 -1.03 -1.79 -8.29
N TYR A 64 0.15 -1.25 -7.96
CA TYR A 64 1.31 -2.07 -7.65
C TYR A 64 1.00 -3.04 -6.50
N PRO A 65 1.24 -4.35 -6.67
CA PRO A 65 0.95 -5.34 -5.65
C PRO A 65 2.03 -5.30 -4.57
N ALA A 66 1.72 -4.71 -3.42
CA ALA A 66 2.54 -4.86 -2.21
C ALA A 66 2.07 -6.11 -1.44
N GLY A 67 3.00 -6.89 -0.90
CA GLY A 67 2.70 -8.20 -0.32
C GLY A 67 3.23 -8.38 1.09
N PHE A 68 3.22 -9.63 1.54
CA PHE A 68 3.69 -10.00 2.87
C PHE A 68 5.18 -9.68 3.02
N MET A 69 5.53 -9.03 4.13
CA MET A 69 6.88 -8.58 4.52
C MET A 69 7.47 -7.41 3.73
N ASP A 70 6.76 -6.87 2.74
CA ASP A 70 7.21 -5.65 2.04
C ASP A 70 7.31 -4.48 3.01
N VAL A 71 8.37 -3.68 2.84
CA VAL A 71 8.57 -2.43 3.57
C VAL A 71 8.13 -1.26 2.70
N ILE A 72 7.12 -0.53 3.17
CA ILE A 72 6.59 0.67 2.53
C ILE A 72 7.11 1.88 3.28
N THR A 73 7.86 2.73 2.58
CA THR A 73 8.43 3.96 3.11
C THR A 73 7.72 5.17 2.51
N ILE A 74 7.35 6.12 3.36
CA ILE A 74 6.85 7.43 2.94
C ILE A 74 7.88 8.48 3.34
N ASP A 75 8.65 8.95 2.36
CA ASP A 75 9.81 9.83 2.61
C ASP A 75 9.40 11.16 3.27
N LYS A 76 8.23 11.70 2.91
CA LYS A 76 7.77 13.01 3.39
C LYS A 76 7.41 13.03 4.88
N THR A 77 6.89 11.91 5.40
CA THR A 77 6.51 11.78 6.82
C THR A 77 7.55 11.03 7.64
N ALA A 78 8.63 10.54 7.01
CA ALA A 78 9.63 9.67 7.62
C ALA A 78 9.00 8.45 8.32
N GLU A 79 7.92 7.93 7.74
CA GLU A 79 7.22 6.75 8.26
C GLU A 79 7.56 5.51 7.44
N TYR A 80 7.75 4.41 8.18
CA TYR A 80 8.08 3.10 7.65
C TYR A 80 7.03 2.10 8.11
N PHE A 81 6.54 1.31 7.18
CA PHE A 81 5.49 0.33 7.43
C PHE A 81 5.91 -1.03 6.90
N ARG A 82 5.67 -2.09 7.68
CA ARG A 82 5.78 -3.48 7.24
C ARG A 82 4.40 -4.08 7.09
N LEU A 83 4.17 -4.76 5.97
CA LEU A 83 2.92 -5.49 5.74
C LEU A 83 3.00 -6.88 6.37
N ILE A 84 2.18 -7.12 7.39
CA ILE A 84 2.14 -8.40 8.14
C ILE A 84 0.68 -8.90 8.17
N TYR A 85 0.46 -10.18 8.41
CA TYR A 85 -0.87 -10.71 8.67
C TYR A 85 -1.30 -10.48 10.12
N ASP A 86 -2.52 -10.00 10.30
CA ASP A 86 -3.27 -10.03 11.55
C ASP A 86 -3.66 -11.48 11.90
N VAL A 87 -4.07 -11.74 13.14
CA VAL A 87 -4.56 -13.05 13.62
C VAL A 87 -5.75 -13.58 12.81
N LYS A 88 -6.45 -12.70 12.08
CA LYS A 88 -7.57 -13.02 11.19
C LYS A 88 -7.17 -13.22 9.71
N GLY A 89 -5.87 -13.26 9.40
CA GLY A 89 -5.35 -13.44 8.03
C GLY A 89 -5.50 -12.22 7.11
N ARG A 90 -5.73 -11.03 7.66
CA ARG A 90 -5.83 -9.78 6.89
C ARG A 90 -4.48 -9.06 6.93
N PHE A 91 -4.11 -8.34 5.87
CA PHE A 91 -2.96 -7.44 5.94
C PHE A 91 -3.19 -6.36 7.00
N ALA A 92 -2.28 -6.28 7.95
CA ALA A 92 -2.13 -5.24 8.94
C ALA A 92 -0.95 -4.34 8.53
N VAL A 93 -1.08 -3.06 8.86
CA VAL A 93 -0.05 -2.06 8.59
C VAL A 93 0.72 -1.87 9.89
N HIS A 94 1.88 -2.52 10.01
CA HIS A 94 2.71 -2.43 11.20
C HIS A 94 3.71 -1.28 11.04
N ARG A 95 3.71 -0.32 11.96
CA ARG A 95 4.71 0.76 11.96
C ARG A 95 6.03 0.22 12.48
N ILE A 96 7.11 0.47 11.76
CA ILE A 96 8.46 0.04 12.13
C ILE A 96 9.39 1.25 12.27
N THR A 97 10.54 1.05 12.90
CA THR A 97 11.60 2.06 12.98
C THR A 97 12.42 2.10 11.70
N SER A 98 13.15 3.20 11.48
CA SER A 98 14.04 3.34 10.31
C SER A 98 15.15 2.29 10.26
N ASP A 99 15.56 1.75 11.41
CA ASP A 99 16.62 0.74 11.47
C ASP A 99 16.08 -0.66 11.15
N GLU A 100 14.82 -0.95 11.48
CA GLU A 100 14.16 -2.21 11.08
C GLU A 100 13.74 -2.19 9.59
N ALA A 101 13.61 -0.99 9.01
CA ALA A 101 13.22 -0.80 7.61
C ALA A 101 14.37 -0.98 6.60
N LYS A 102 15.62 -1.04 7.08
CA LYS A 102 16.82 -1.23 6.25
C LYS A 102 17.03 -2.68 5.84
#